data_AF-A0A4P8SU49-F1
#
_entry.id   AF-A0A4P8SU49-F1
#
_cell.length_a   1.000
_cell.length_b   1.000
_cell.length_c   1.000
_cell.angle_alpha   90.00
_cell.angle_beta   90.00
_cell.angle_gamma   90.00
#
_symmetry.space_group_name_H-M   'P 1'
#
loop_
_entity.id
_entity.type
_entity.pdbx_description
1 polymer ?
#
loop_
_entity_poly.entity_id
_entity_poly.type
_entity_poly.pdbx_seq_one_letter_code
_entity_poly.pdbx_strand_id
1 'polypeptide(L)'
;MDGAALHEVTFRTALALPAVEETQPFGEHSVVHKVVGRMFVLATTLRGVPIVNLKCAPPHAAALVRDHAEITPGWHMDKRHWITLSPGDGLDETMVEDLVANSYDLVVAGLPRARRPLDPGAGRRAGDSDATAGEDLRDVADDLRGEPVSRVEHGAGPLG
;
A
#
# COMPACT_ATOMS: atom_id res chain seq x y z
N MET A 1 -6.89 -13.76 8.39
CA MET A 1 -8.15 -13.53 7.65
C MET A 1 -8.10 -14.10 6.22
N ASP A 2 -9.25 -14.38 5.62
CA ASP A 2 -9.32 -14.78 4.20
C ASP A 2 -9.14 -13.59 3.24
N GLY A 3 -9.06 -13.88 1.93
CA GLY A 3 -8.77 -12.86 0.93
C GLY A 3 -9.91 -11.88 0.65
N ALA A 4 -11.16 -12.29 0.83
CA ALA A 4 -12.31 -11.40 0.67
C ALA A 4 -12.33 -10.39 1.84
N ALA A 5 -12.14 -10.88 3.06
CA ALA A 5 -12.03 -10.06 4.25
C ALA A 5 -10.83 -9.10 4.17
N LEU A 6 -9.68 -9.55 3.65
CA LEU A 6 -8.50 -8.70 3.46
C LEU A 6 -8.81 -7.49 2.56
N HIS A 7 -9.47 -7.72 1.41
CA HIS A 7 -9.89 -6.64 0.51
C HIS A 7 -10.95 -5.74 1.16
N GLU A 8 -11.96 -6.32 1.82
CA GLU A 8 -13.02 -5.56 2.49
C GLU A 8 -12.46 -4.60 3.54
N VAL A 9 -11.64 -5.09 4.47
CA VAL A 9 -11.01 -4.27 5.52
C VAL A 9 -10.12 -3.19 4.90
N THR A 10 -9.34 -3.56 3.89
CA THR A 10 -8.48 -2.61 3.17
C THR A 10 -9.30 -1.47 2.56
N PHE A 11 -10.37 -1.79 1.84
CA PHE A 11 -11.20 -0.80 1.15
C PHE A 11 -11.97 0.08 2.11
N ARG A 12 -12.60 -0.52 3.12
CA ARG A 12 -13.32 0.20 4.17
C ARG A 12 -12.40 1.22 4.85
N THR A 13 -11.20 0.79 5.23
CA THR A 13 -10.24 1.66 5.93
C THR A 13 -9.71 2.74 5.01
N ALA A 14 -9.29 2.40 3.78
CA ALA A 14 -8.78 3.37 2.82
C ALA A 14 -9.81 4.46 2.49
N LEU A 15 -11.06 4.07 2.21
CA LEU A 15 -12.13 5.00 1.85
C LEU A 15 -12.61 5.88 3.00
N ALA A 16 -12.31 5.50 4.26
CA ALA A 16 -12.58 6.32 5.43
C ALA A 16 -11.54 7.44 5.64
N LEU A 17 -10.40 7.39 4.94
CA LEU A 17 -9.33 8.37 5.09
C LEU A 17 -9.59 9.65 4.25
N PRO A 18 -9.10 10.82 4.68
CA PRO A 18 -9.36 12.07 3.98
C PRO A 18 -8.80 12.11 2.55
N ALA A 19 -9.56 12.72 1.63
CA ALA A 19 -9.12 13.00 0.26
C ALA A 19 -8.61 11.76 -0.51
N VAL A 20 -9.19 10.60 -0.23
CA VAL A 20 -8.92 9.36 -0.95
C VAL A 20 -9.77 9.26 -2.22
N GLU A 21 -9.12 8.86 -3.30
CA GLU A 21 -9.72 8.54 -4.59
C GLU A 21 -9.49 7.05 -4.90
N GLU A 22 -10.52 6.35 -5.37
CA GLU A 22 -10.43 4.99 -5.86
C GLU A 22 -10.38 4.99 -7.40
N THR A 23 -9.43 4.25 -7.97
CA THR A 23 -9.24 4.15 -9.43
C THR A 23 -8.89 2.73 -9.85
N GLN A 24 -9.04 2.42 -11.14
CA GLN A 24 -8.69 1.11 -11.71
C GLN A 24 -7.76 1.24 -12.95
N PRO A 25 -6.53 1.78 -12.78
CA PRO A 25 -5.66 2.10 -13.91
C PRO A 25 -5.13 0.86 -14.66
N PHE A 26 -5.20 -0.32 -14.06
CA PHE A 26 -4.66 -1.57 -14.63
C PHE A 26 -5.75 -2.59 -15.02
N GLY A 27 -7.02 -2.14 -15.06
CA GLY A 27 -8.18 -2.97 -15.39
C GLY A 27 -9.12 -3.22 -14.21
N GLU A 28 -10.28 -3.81 -14.51
CA GLU A 28 -11.47 -3.91 -13.63
C GLU A 28 -11.24 -4.65 -12.29
N HIS A 29 -10.14 -5.38 -12.16
CA HIS A 29 -9.82 -6.17 -10.96
C HIS A 29 -8.57 -5.68 -10.21
N SER A 30 -8.07 -4.49 -10.54
CA SER A 30 -6.93 -3.88 -9.88
C SER A 30 -7.33 -2.51 -9.32
N VAL A 31 -7.77 -2.51 -8.07
CA VAL A 31 -8.22 -1.32 -7.36
C VAL A 31 -7.02 -0.59 -6.76
N VAL A 32 -6.95 0.71 -6.99
CA VAL A 32 -5.89 1.58 -6.50
C VAL A 32 -6.49 2.74 -5.74
N HIS A 33 -6.13 2.88 -4.45
CA HIS A 33 -6.46 4.05 -3.65
C HIS A 33 -5.31 5.06 -3.68
N LYS A 34 -5.67 6.33 -3.89
CA LYS A 34 -4.76 7.46 -4.01
C LYS A 34 -5.14 8.57 -3.06
N VAL A 35 -4.15 9.28 -2.53
CA VAL A 35 -4.33 10.55 -1.83
C VAL A 35 -3.63 11.64 -2.63
N VAL A 36 -4.39 12.65 -3.06
CA VAL A 36 -3.88 13.78 -3.86
C VAL A 36 -3.07 13.28 -5.08
N GLY A 37 -3.64 12.30 -5.79
CA GLY A 37 -3.05 11.68 -6.99
C GLY A 37 -1.87 10.73 -6.75
N ARG A 38 -1.49 10.45 -5.50
CA ARG A 38 -0.39 9.54 -5.14
C ARG A 38 -0.93 8.22 -4.58
N MET A 39 -0.49 7.09 -5.12
CA MET A 39 -0.96 5.76 -4.71
C MET A 39 -0.41 5.38 -3.33
N PHE A 40 -1.27 4.76 -2.51
CA PHE A 40 -0.88 4.17 -1.23
C PHE A 40 -1.46 2.75 -1.03
N VAL A 41 -2.45 2.34 -1.84
CA VAL A 41 -2.94 0.95 -1.90
C VAL A 41 -3.01 0.50 -3.35
N LEU A 42 -2.63 -0.76 -3.61
CA LEU A 42 -3.05 -1.53 -4.78
C LEU A 42 -3.59 -2.88 -4.31
N ALA A 43 -4.88 -3.13 -4.51
CA ALA A 43 -5.50 -4.43 -4.28
C ALA A 43 -5.79 -5.12 -5.61
N THR A 44 -5.40 -6.38 -5.72
CA THR A 44 -5.56 -7.17 -6.93
C THR A 44 -5.55 -8.66 -6.60
N THR A 45 -5.59 -9.50 -7.62
CA THR A 45 -5.53 -10.96 -7.48
C THR A 45 -4.26 -11.49 -8.16
N LEU A 46 -3.41 -12.17 -7.40
CA LEU A 46 -2.22 -12.85 -7.90
C LEU A 46 -2.48 -14.35 -7.96
N ARG A 47 -2.56 -14.92 -9.16
CA ARG A 47 -2.78 -16.37 -9.38
C ARG A 47 -4.01 -16.90 -8.63
N GLY A 48 -5.09 -16.12 -8.58
CA GLY A 48 -6.33 -16.48 -7.87
C GLY A 48 -6.35 -16.11 -6.38
N VAL A 49 -5.26 -15.58 -5.83
CA VAL A 49 -5.17 -15.15 -4.42
C VAL A 49 -5.33 -13.63 -4.32
N PRO A 50 -6.34 -13.11 -3.58
CA PRO A 50 -6.46 -11.68 -3.30
C PRO A 50 -5.26 -11.18 -2.50
N ILE A 51 -4.56 -10.16 -3.01
CA ILE A 51 -3.41 -9.54 -2.36
C ILE A 51 -3.58 -8.03 -2.28
N VAL A 52 -2.84 -7.39 -1.37
CA VAL A 52 -2.82 -5.94 -1.20
C VAL A 52 -1.38 -5.45 -1.09
N ASN A 53 -1.00 -4.49 -1.93
CA ASN A 53 0.27 -3.78 -1.85
C ASN A 53 0.09 -2.46 -1.11
N LEU A 54 0.95 -2.19 -0.12
CA LEU A 54 0.94 -0.99 0.69
C LEU A 54 2.33 -0.34 0.71
N LYS A 55 2.38 1.00 0.75
CA LYS A 55 3.64 1.71 1.03
C LYS A 55 4.05 1.46 2.47
N CYS A 56 5.35 1.38 2.69
CA CYS A 56 5.94 1.14 3.99
C CYS A 56 7.32 1.80 4.08
N ALA A 57 7.70 2.30 5.25
CA ALA A 57 9.04 2.82 5.47
C ALA A 57 10.06 1.67 5.43
N PRO A 58 11.24 1.81 4.78
CA PRO A 58 12.14 0.67 4.54
C PRO A 58 12.55 -0.14 5.78
N PRO A 59 12.89 0.48 6.93
CA PRO A 59 13.20 -0.28 8.15
C PRO A 59 12.01 -1.10 8.66
N HIS A 60 10.80 -0.55 8.52
CA HIS A 60 9.56 -1.19 8.95
C HIS A 60 9.15 -2.30 7.98
N ALA A 61 9.31 -2.08 6.67
CA ALA A 61 9.05 -3.09 5.64
C ALA A 61 9.89 -4.36 5.86
N ALA A 62 11.18 -4.18 6.14
CA ALA A 62 12.10 -5.29 6.42
C ALA A 62 11.69 -6.07 7.69
N ALA A 63 11.22 -5.38 8.74
CA ALA A 63 10.75 -6.02 9.95
C ALA A 63 9.45 -6.81 9.71
N LEU A 64 8.45 -6.20 9.05
CA LEU A 64 7.18 -6.86 8.75
C LEU A 64 7.36 -8.12 7.90
N VAL A 65 8.20 -8.06 6.87
CA VAL A 65 8.50 -9.22 6.02
C VAL A 65 9.21 -10.34 6.77
N ARG A 66 10.03 -10.00 7.78
CA ARG A 66 10.71 -11.00 8.62
C ARG A 66 9.75 -11.66 9.61
N ASP A 67 8.84 -10.88 10.19
CA ASP A 67 8.07 -11.28 11.36
C ASP A 67 6.69 -11.87 11.01
N HIS A 68 6.19 -11.66 9.78
CA HIS A 68 4.88 -12.12 9.34
C HIS A 68 4.96 -12.92 8.04
N ALA A 69 4.51 -14.17 8.06
CA ALA A 69 4.57 -15.06 6.89
C ALA A 69 3.69 -14.60 5.72
N GLU A 70 2.62 -13.88 6.03
CA GLU A 70 1.67 -13.32 5.07
C GLU A 70 2.16 -12.04 4.39
N ILE A 71 3.26 -11.45 4.88
CA ILE A 71 3.82 -10.20 4.37
C ILE A 71 5.10 -10.49 3.60
N THR A 72 5.12 -10.06 2.34
CA THR A 72 6.26 -10.23 1.43
C THR A 72 6.72 -8.89 0.87
N PRO A 73 7.93 -8.80 0.28
CA PRO A 73 8.33 -7.58 -0.43
C PRO A 73 7.39 -7.27 -1.60
N GLY A 74 7.15 -5.98 -1.85
CA GLY A 74 6.16 -5.49 -2.81
C GLY A 74 6.18 -6.18 -4.19
N TRP A 75 5.05 -6.75 -4.58
CA TRP A 75 4.81 -7.34 -5.89
C TRP A 75 4.66 -6.24 -6.95
N HIS A 76 5.46 -6.32 -8.01
CA HIS A 76 5.57 -5.32 -9.11
C HIS A 76 5.99 -3.89 -8.71
N MET A 77 6.29 -3.65 -7.43
CA MET A 77 6.68 -2.33 -6.91
C MET A 77 8.15 -2.31 -6.45
N ASP A 78 8.66 -1.13 -6.07
CA ASP A 78 9.95 -1.04 -5.37
C ASP A 78 9.85 -1.74 -4.01
N LYS A 79 10.53 -2.88 -3.91
CA LYS A 79 10.53 -3.77 -2.74
C LYS A 79 11.10 -3.14 -1.46
N ARG A 80 11.79 -2.00 -1.57
CA ARG A 80 12.28 -1.23 -0.42
C ARG A 80 11.17 -0.43 0.25
N HIS A 81 10.18 0.02 -0.53
CA HIS A 81 9.14 0.95 -0.08
C HIS A 81 7.74 0.36 -0.10
N TRP A 82 7.59 -0.88 -0.54
CA TRP A 82 6.31 -1.57 -0.64
C TRP A 82 6.37 -2.96 -0.05
N ILE A 83 5.27 -3.34 0.59
CA ILE A 83 4.99 -4.69 1.07
C ILE A 83 3.74 -5.23 0.39
N THR A 84 3.65 -6.56 0.27
CA THR A 84 2.45 -7.26 -0.19
C THR A 84 1.90 -8.12 0.93
N LEU A 85 0.64 -7.89 1.27
CA LEU A 85 -0.15 -8.69 2.20
C LEU A 85 -0.88 -9.77 1.38
N SER A 86 -0.82 -11.01 1.86
CA SER A 86 -1.59 -12.14 1.36
C SER A 86 -2.55 -12.67 2.44
N PRO A 87 -3.59 -13.43 2.09
CA PRO A 87 -4.49 -14.01 3.07
C PRO A 87 -3.77 -15.06 3.92
N GLY A 88 -4.16 -15.16 5.19
CA GLY A 88 -3.55 -16.08 6.15
C GLY A 88 -3.92 -15.73 7.58
N ASP A 89 -3.63 -16.61 8.53
CA ASP A 89 -4.10 -16.48 9.91
C ASP A 89 -3.28 -15.49 10.75
N GLY A 90 -2.08 -15.10 10.28
CA GLY A 90 -1.20 -14.13 10.96
C GLY A 90 -1.60 -12.67 10.80
N LEU A 91 -2.64 -12.37 10.01
CA LEU A 91 -3.19 -11.02 9.84
C LEU A 91 -4.59 -10.93 10.44
N ASP A 92 -4.71 -10.11 11.49
CA ASP A 92 -5.98 -9.66 12.04
C ASP A 92 -6.43 -8.34 11.42
N GLU A 93 -7.69 -7.98 11.66
CA GLU A 93 -8.32 -6.79 11.11
C GLU A 93 -7.58 -5.51 11.53
N THR A 94 -7.27 -5.35 12.82
CA THR A 94 -6.57 -4.17 13.36
C THR A 94 -5.22 -3.96 12.70
N MET A 95 -4.44 -5.03 12.50
CA MET A 95 -3.15 -4.95 11.83
C MET A 95 -3.30 -4.45 10.38
N VAL A 96 -4.30 -4.93 9.64
CA VAL A 96 -4.55 -4.46 8.26
C VAL A 96 -4.96 -2.99 8.27
N GLU A 97 -5.83 -2.57 9.19
CA GLU A 97 -6.23 -1.18 9.34
C GLU A 97 -5.04 -0.25 9.59
N ASP A 98 -4.17 -0.63 10.53
CA ASP A 98 -2.98 0.13 10.89
C ASP A 98 -1.99 0.21 9.72
N LEU A 99 -1.78 -0.88 8.99
CA LEU A 99 -0.90 -0.89 7.82
C LEU A 99 -1.43 0.00 6.69
N VAL A 100 -2.75 0.03 6.46
CA VAL A 100 -3.38 0.91 5.47
C VAL A 100 -3.24 2.37 5.89
N ALA A 101 -3.50 2.69 7.17
CA ALA A 101 -3.35 4.03 7.71
C ALA A 101 -1.89 4.52 7.64
N ASN A 102 -0.93 3.67 8.02
CA ASN A 102 0.50 3.99 7.94
C ASN A 102 0.97 4.24 6.49
N SER A 103 0.46 3.46 5.53
CA SER A 103 0.73 3.67 4.11
C SER A 103 0.23 5.03 3.64
N TYR A 104 -0.99 5.41 4.02
CA TYR A 104 -1.56 6.74 3.74
C TYR A 104 -0.73 7.86 4.37
N ASP A 105 -0.41 7.76 5.66
CA ASP A 105 0.35 8.77 6.40
C ASP A 105 1.74 8.98 5.81
N LEU A 106 2.41 7.90 5.39
CA LEU A 106 3.70 7.96 4.71
C LEU A 106 3.61 8.76 3.40
N VAL A 107 2.56 8.52 2.61
CA VAL A 107 2.36 9.26 1.35
C VAL A 107 2.02 10.73 1.62
N VAL A 108 1.14 11.02 2.60
CA VAL A 108 0.80 12.39 3.00
C VAL A 108 2.01 13.15 3.54
N ALA A 109 2.87 12.50 4.32
CA ALA A 109 4.12 13.08 4.82
C ALA A 109 5.07 13.47 3.66
N GLY A 110 5.04 12.74 2.54
CA GLY A 110 5.78 13.06 1.32
C GLY A 110 5.17 14.17 0.45
N LEU A 111 3.94 14.63 0.74
CA LEU A 111 3.32 15.72 -0.02
C LEU A 111 3.84 17.10 0.43
N PRO A 112 3.90 18.09 -0.48
CA PRO A 112 4.08 19.48 -0.11
C PRO A 112 3.03 19.89 0.93
N ARG A 113 3.44 20.62 1.99
CA ARG A 113 2.55 21.00 3.10
C ARG A 113 1.23 21.62 2.65
N ALA A 114 1.26 22.45 1.61
CA ALA A 114 0.08 23.12 1.05
C ALA A 114 -0.92 22.17 0.36
N ARG A 115 -0.51 20.94 0.04
CA ARG A 115 -1.33 19.91 -0.60
C ARG A 115 -1.75 18.79 0.34
N ARG A 116 -1.28 18.80 1.60
CA ARG A 116 -1.65 17.77 2.56
C ARG A 116 -3.12 17.93 2.92
N PRO A 117 -3.91 16.83 2.95
CA PRO A 117 -5.26 16.89 3.47
C PRO A 117 -5.24 17.42 4.91
N LEU A 118 -6.13 18.35 5.22
CA LEU A 118 -6.33 18.80 6.60
C LEU A 118 -7.11 17.70 7.31
N ASP A 119 -6.48 17.01 8.25
CA ASP A 119 -7.17 16.11 9.17
C ASP A 119 -7.59 16.89 10.42
N PRO A 120 -8.89 17.09 10.68
CA PRO A 120 -9.37 17.69 11.93
C PRO A 120 -9.02 16.87 13.18
N GLY A 121 -8.66 15.58 13.03
CA GLY A 121 -8.38 14.62 14.10
C GLY A 121 -6.90 14.34 14.40
N ALA A 122 -5.97 14.84 13.58
CA ALA A 122 -4.53 14.54 13.68
C ALA A 122 -3.89 14.99 15.02
N GLY A 123 -4.56 15.86 15.78
CA GLY A 123 -4.13 16.26 17.11
C GLY A 123 -4.14 15.14 18.17
N ARG A 124 -4.64 13.92 17.88
CA ARG A 124 -4.78 12.83 18.87
C ARG A 124 -3.98 11.55 18.62
N ARG A 125 -3.30 11.38 17.47
CA ARG A 125 -2.57 10.13 17.14
C ARG A 125 -1.04 10.27 17.07
N ALA A 126 -0.47 11.40 17.48
CA ALA A 126 0.98 11.53 17.62
C ALA A 126 1.44 10.88 18.94
N GLY A 127 1.58 9.55 18.93
CA GLY A 127 2.24 8.77 19.96
C GLY A 127 3.36 7.96 19.33
N ASP A 128 4.59 8.46 19.47
CA ASP A 128 5.89 7.82 19.25
C ASP A 128 6.05 6.90 18.03
N SER A 129 6.54 7.48 16.94
CA SER A 129 7.35 6.76 15.96
C SER A 129 8.58 7.60 15.64
N ASP A 130 9.72 7.04 16.01
CA ASP A 130 11.05 7.65 16.01
C ASP A 130 11.37 8.36 14.68
N ALA A 131 11.80 9.62 14.81
CA ALA A 131 12.03 10.54 13.74
C ALA A 131 13.37 10.28 13.07
N THR A 132 13.38 9.41 12.06
CA THR A 132 14.45 9.37 11.04
C THR A 132 13.87 9.64 9.65
N ALA A 133 13.01 10.65 9.54
CA ALA A 133 12.26 10.97 8.30
C ALA A 133 12.96 12.02 7.38
N GLY A 134 14.24 12.32 7.62
CA GLY A 134 14.92 13.45 6.99
C GLY A 134 15.46 13.23 5.58
N GLU A 135 15.89 12.01 5.25
CA GLU A 135 16.66 11.77 4.00
C GLU A 135 16.00 10.76 3.03
N ASP A 136 15.04 9.96 3.52
CA ASP A 136 14.38 8.85 2.81
C ASP A 136 13.11 9.26 2.03
N LEU A 137 12.58 10.47 2.28
CA LEU A 137 11.35 10.98 1.65
C LEU A 137 11.49 11.27 0.14
N ARG A 138 12.71 11.43 -0.38
CA ARG A 138 12.95 11.68 -1.81
C ARG A 138 12.78 10.42 -2.66
N ASP A 139 13.23 9.26 -2.17
CA ASP A 139 13.06 7.98 -2.87
C ASP A 139 11.58 7.56 -2.91
N VAL A 140 10.84 7.81 -1.82
CA VAL A 140 9.38 7.64 -1.78
C VAL A 140 8.67 8.55 -2.80
N ALA A 141 9.22 9.73 -3.07
CA ALA A 141 8.66 10.70 -4.03
C ALA A 141 8.96 10.37 -5.50
N ASP A 142 10.06 9.67 -5.78
CA ASP A 142 10.46 9.28 -7.15
C ASP A 142 9.65 8.09 -7.68
N ASP A 143 9.35 7.11 -6.82
CA ASP A 143 8.51 5.95 -7.13
C ASP A 143 7.06 6.33 -7.48
N LEU A 144 6.66 7.52 -7.06
CA LEU A 144 5.37 8.12 -7.34
C LEU A 144 5.24 8.77 -8.73
N ARG A 145 6.26 8.60 -9.60
CA ARG A 145 6.20 8.87 -11.05
C ARG A 145 6.05 7.60 -11.90
N GLY A 146 5.94 6.42 -11.28
CA GLY A 146 5.88 5.14 -11.99
C GLY A 146 4.77 5.11 -13.04
N GLU A 147 5.16 5.23 -14.30
CA GLU A 147 4.35 4.74 -15.42
C GLU A 147 4.09 3.23 -15.20
N PRO A 148 2.96 2.68 -15.67
CA PRO A 148 2.72 1.25 -15.59
C PRO A 148 3.90 0.49 -16.16
N VAL A 149 4.57 -0.31 -15.33
CA VAL A 149 5.56 -1.28 -15.81
C VAL A 149 4.83 -2.15 -16.83
N SER A 150 5.36 -2.15 -18.04
CA SER A 150 4.68 -2.64 -19.24
C SER A 150 4.13 -4.05 -19.02
N ARG A 151 2.92 -4.28 -19.55
CA ARG A 151 2.24 -5.58 -19.68
C ARG A 151 3.27 -6.69 -19.94
N VAL A 152 3.51 -7.57 -18.97
CA VAL A 152 4.15 -8.85 -19.23
C VAL A 152 3.13 -9.66 -20.03
N GLU A 153 3.31 -9.67 -21.35
CA GLU A 153 2.59 -10.54 -22.27
C GLU A 153 2.72 -11.98 -21.75
N HIS A 154 1.60 -12.59 -21.33
CA HIS A 154 1.56 -14.02 -21.06
C HIS A 154 1.83 -14.74 -22.38
N GLY A 155 3.06 -15.26 -22.54
CA GLY A 155 3.40 -16.17 -23.62
C GLY A 155 2.59 -17.45 -23.52
N ALA A 156 1.45 -17.50 -24.21
CA ALA A 156 0.82 -18.74 -24.62
C ALA A 156 1.57 -19.26 -25.86
N GLY A 157 2.65 -20.01 -25.63
CA GLY A 157 3.24 -20.89 -26.65
C GLY A 157 2.49 -22.22 -26.67
N PRO A 158 2.14 -22.78 -27.84
CA PRO A 158 1.30 -23.97 -27.91
C PRO A 158 2.02 -25.20 -27.36
N LEU A 159 1.28 -26.01 -26.62
CA LEU A 159 1.65 -27.37 -26.25
C LEU A 159 1.49 -28.27 -27.48
N GLY A 160 2.55 -29.03 -27.79
CA GLY A 160 2.48 -30.36 -28.44
C GLY A 160 2.13 -30.40 -29.91
#